data_AF-A0A8T0UMY4-F1
#
_entry.id   AF-A0A8T0UMY4-F1
#
_cell.length_a   1.000
_cell.length_b   1.000
_cell.length_c   1.000
_cell.angle_alpha   90.00
_cell.angle_beta   90.00
_cell.angle_gamma   90.00
#
_symmetry.space_group_name_H-M   'P 1'
#
loop_
_entity.id
_entity.type
_entity.pdbx_description
1 polymer ?
#
loop_
_entity_poly.entity_id
_entity_poly.type
_entity_poly.pdbx_seq_one_letter_code
_entity_poly.pdbx_strand_id
1 'polypeptide(L)'
;MDGETVETLSIKVGPWGGSRGVPFDIIEEPKRLVSVTARVGTFVSSFGFSYVDPAGRKHTVGPVGGNGGKLVTIQFEPTEYVKEFSGSVGLTKGTWIVT
;
A
#
# COMPACT_ATOMS: atom_id res chain seq x y z
N MET A 1 21.40 16.90 25.77
CA MET A 1 20.48 17.50 24.78
C MET A 1 19.63 16.35 24.34
N ASP A 2 18.54 16.19 25.06
CA ASP A 2 17.72 15.00 24.98
C ASP A 2 16.78 15.29 23.83
N GLY A 3 17.11 14.71 22.66
CA GLY A 3 16.34 14.89 21.45
C GLY A 3 14.94 14.34 21.70
N GLU A 4 13.98 15.23 21.90
CA GLU A 4 12.57 14.91 22.00
C GLU A 4 12.18 14.19 20.70
N THR A 5 12.04 12.87 20.77
CA THR A 5 11.44 12.06 19.70
C THR A 5 10.01 12.54 19.55
N VAL A 6 9.76 13.34 18.52
CA VAL A 6 8.40 13.65 18.08
C VAL A 6 7.77 12.34 17.65
N GLU A 7 6.85 11.81 18.46
CA GLU A 7 6.03 10.67 18.07
C GLU A 7 5.12 11.11 16.91
N THR A 8 5.50 10.77 15.69
CA THR A 8 4.63 10.96 14.53
C THR A 8 3.58 9.85 14.56
N LEU A 9 2.37 10.19 14.99
CA LEU A 9 1.22 9.30 14.90
C LEU A 9 0.94 8.97 13.43
N SER A 10 0.76 7.67 13.16
CA SER A 10 0.35 7.18 11.85
C SER A 10 -1.04 7.71 11.49
N ILE A 11 -1.18 8.36 10.33
CA ILE A 11 -2.48 8.83 9.82
C ILE A 11 -3.02 7.88 8.76
N LYS A 12 -4.34 7.68 8.73
CA LYS A 12 -5.03 6.90 7.70
C LYS A 12 -5.85 7.83 6.81
N VAL A 13 -5.58 7.80 5.51
CA VAL A 13 -6.23 8.67 4.51
C VAL A 13 -6.81 7.80 3.38
N GLY A 14 -8.00 8.14 2.89
CA GLY A 14 -8.76 7.34 1.90
C GLY A 14 -9.81 6.43 2.56
N PRO A 15 -10.22 5.32 1.92
CA PRO A 15 -9.79 4.84 0.60
C PRO A 15 -10.38 5.66 -0.56
N TRP A 16 -9.73 5.61 -1.73
CA TRP A 16 -10.26 6.13 -2.99
C TRP A 16 -10.53 4.96 -3.93
N GLY A 17 -11.74 4.88 -4.49
CA GLY A 17 -12.15 3.74 -5.32
C GLY A 17 -13.63 3.41 -5.20
N GLY A 18 -14.01 2.26 -5.75
CA GLY A 18 -15.35 1.70 -5.57
C GLY A 18 -15.55 1.06 -4.19
N SER A 19 -16.81 0.84 -3.81
CA SER A 19 -17.21 0.21 -2.54
C SER A 19 -17.34 -1.32 -2.60
N ARG A 20 -16.89 -1.95 -3.70
CA ARG A 20 -16.97 -3.40 -3.89
C ARG A 20 -15.70 -4.09 -3.40
N GLY A 21 -15.83 -5.37 -3.02
CA GLY A 21 -14.72 -6.21 -2.56
C GLY A 21 -14.70 -6.39 -1.05
N VAL A 22 -13.67 -7.07 -0.55
CA VAL A 22 -13.42 -7.25 0.88
C VAL A 22 -12.32 -6.28 1.30
N PRO A 23 -12.56 -5.35 2.23
CA PRO A 23 -11.53 -4.48 2.76
C PRO A 23 -10.41 -5.31 3.40
N PHE A 24 -9.17 -4.87 3.22
CA PHE A 24 -8.02 -5.40 3.96
C PHE A 24 -7.24 -4.23 4.57
N ASP A 25 -6.63 -4.49 5.72
CA ASP A 25 -5.94 -3.47 6.51
C ASP A 25 -4.73 -4.08 7.23
N ILE A 26 -3.91 -3.22 7.83
CA ILE A 26 -2.82 -3.64 8.71
C ILE A 26 -3.30 -3.78 10.15
N ILE A 27 -2.69 -4.69 10.90
CA ILE A 27 -2.98 -4.90 12.34
C ILE A 27 -1.89 -4.23 13.19
N GLU A 28 -0.64 -4.44 12.81
CA GLU A 28 0.53 -3.93 13.53
C GLU A 28 0.92 -2.55 13.01
N GLU A 29 1.33 -1.65 13.92
CA GLU A 29 1.73 -0.29 13.57
C GLU A 29 2.90 -0.29 12.56
N PRO A 30 2.82 0.48 11.46
CA PRO A 30 3.89 0.54 10.49
C PRO A 30 4.95 1.57 10.89
N LYS A 31 6.23 1.18 10.78
CA LYS A 31 7.37 2.11 10.95
C LYS A 31 8.06 2.45 9.64
N ARG A 32 8.26 1.46 8.75
CA ARG A 32 8.91 1.69 7.45
C ARG A 32 8.40 0.71 6.40
N LEU A 33 8.05 1.24 5.24
CA LEU A 33 7.69 0.45 4.06
C LEU A 33 8.94 -0.26 3.50
N VAL A 34 8.80 -1.55 3.17
CA VAL A 34 9.90 -2.37 2.62
C VAL A 34 9.69 -2.62 1.13
N SER A 35 8.44 -2.88 0.72
CA SER A 35 8.14 -3.14 -0.68
C SER A 35 6.69 -2.85 -1.00
N VAL A 36 6.43 -2.45 -2.24
CA VAL A 36 5.09 -2.45 -2.85
C VAL A 36 5.09 -3.44 -4.01
N THR A 37 4.02 -4.20 -4.13
CA THR A 37 3.80 -5.13 -5.24
C THR A 37 2.41 -4.91 -5.82
N ALA A 38 2.34 -4.77 -7.14
CA ALA A 38 1.08 -4.62 -7.85
C ALA A 38 1.05 -5.52 -9.08
N ARG A 39 -0.13 -5.98 -9.46
CA ARG A 39 -0.37 -6.53 -10.79
C ARG A 39 -1.06 -5.48 -11.65
N VAL A 40 -0.40 -5.07 -12.74
CA VAL A 40 -0.83 -3.93 -13.56
C VAL A 40 -1.06 -4.38 -15.00
N GLY A 41 -2.24 -4.06 -15.53
CA GLY A 41 -2.61 -4.24 -16.93
C GLY A 41 -3.37 -3.00 -17.41
N THR A 42 -4.58 -3.18 -17.94
CA THR A 42 -5.51 -2.06 -18.21
C THR A 42 -5.97 -1.35 -16.93
N PHE A 43 -5.83 -2.00 -15.79
CA PHE A 43 -6.11 -1.48 -14.46
C PHE A 43 -5.23 -2.22 -13.43
N VAL A 44 -5.20 -1.73 -12.19
CA VAL A 44 -4.53 -2.43 -11.08
C VAL A 44 -5.41 -3.60 -10.64
N SER A 45 -4.97 -4.83 -10.89
CA SER A 45 -5.77 -6.02 -10.61
C SER A 45 -5.59 -6.53 -9.18
N SER A 46 -4.41 -6.35 -8.60
CA SER A 46 -4.11 -6.68 -7.21
C SER A 46 -3.00 -5.79 -6.66
N PHE A 47 -3.03 -5.53 -5.37
CA PHE A 47 -2.04 -4.71 -4.67
C PHE A 47 -1.64 -5.34 -3.35
N GLY A 48 -0.38 -5.23 -2.99
CA GLY A 48 0.18 -5.73 -1.74
C GLY A 48 1.44 -4.96 -1.37
N PHE A 49 1.89 -5.13 -0.15
CA PHE A 49 3.06 -4.44 0.37
C PHE A 49 3.67 -5.20 1.54
N SER A 50 4.88 -4.81 1.92
CA SER A 50 5.50 -5.23 3.18
C SER A 50 6.05 -4.04 3.92
N TYR A 51 6.06 -4.12 5.25
CA TYR A 51 6.59 -3.09 6.13
C TYR A 51 7.29 -3.71 7.33
N VAL A 52 8.11 -2.92 8.02
CA VAL A 52 8.61 -3.26 9.35
C VAL A 52 7.87 -2.45 10.41
N ASP A 53 7.54 -3.09 11.52
CA ASP A 53 6.95 -2.45 12.69
C ASP A 53 8.01 -1.79 13.59
N PRO A 54 7.61 -1.07 14.66
CA PRO A 54 8.56 -0.50 15.62
C PRO A 54 9.51 -1.50 16.28
N ALA A 55 9.09 -2.76 16.43
CA ALA A 55 9.91 -3.85 16.96
C ALA A 55 10.88 -4.45 15.92
N GLY A 56 10.87 -3.96 14.68
CA GLY A 56 11.73 -4.43 13.59
C GLY A 56 11.23 -5.71 12.92
N ARG A 57 10.03 -6.18 13.23
CA ARG A 57 9.44 -7.37 12.60
C ARG A 57 8.85 -7.00 11.25
N LYS A 58 9.08 -7.83 10.24
CA LYS A 58 8.54 -7.65 8.90
C LYS A 58 7.13 -8.24 8.81
N HIS A 59 6.21 -7.46 8.28
CA HIS A 59 4.83 -7.83 7.98
C HIS A 59 4.58 -7.74 6.48
N THR A 60 3.86 -8.70 5.91
CA THR A 60 3.52 -8.75 4.49
C THR A 60 2.02 -8.88 4.32
N VAL A 61 1.43 -8.01 3.49
CA VAL A 61 0.01 -7.96 3.18
C VAL A 61 -0.19 -8.13 1.67
N GLY A 62 -1.04 -9.07 1.28
CA GLY A 62 -1.40 -9.30 -0.12
C GLY A 62 -0.30 -9.98 -0.97
N PRO A 63 -0.34 -9.84 -2.31
CA PRO A 63 -1.26 -8.96 -3.05
C PRO A 63 -2.71 -9.47 -3.00
N VAL A 64 -3.64 -8.56 -2.69
CA VAL A 64 -5.09 -8.85 -2.63
C VAL A 64 -5.73 -8.35 -3.92
N GLY A 65 -6.57 -9.18 -4.55
CA GLY A 65 -7.24 -8.88 -5.80
C GLY A 65 -7.19 -10.05 -6.79
N GLY A 66 -7.21 -9.75 -8.08
CA GLY A 66 -7.15 -10.71 -9.17
C GLY A 66 -5.74 -10.96 -9.74
N ASN A 67 -5.66 -11.85 -10.72
CA ASN A 67 -4.38 -12.26 -11.33
C ASN A 67 -4.07 -11.59 -12.69
N GLY A 68 -4.86 -10.61 -13.12
CA GLY A 68 -4.69 -9.96 -14.44
C GLY A 68 -3.47 -9.03 -14.52
N GLY A 69 -2.85 -8.90 -15.69
CA GLY A 69 -1.70 -8.00 -15.89
C GLY A 69 -0.37 -8.56 -15.39
N LYS A 70 0.68 -7.72 -15.43
CA LYS A 70 2.05 -8.08 -15.07
C LYS A 70 2.34 -7.71 -13.62
N LEU A 71 3.04 -8.61 -12.91
CA LEU A 71 3.54 -8.34 -11.57
C LEU A 71 4.71 -7.35 -11.62
N VAL A 72 4.62 -6.28 -10.84
CA VAL A 72 5.67 -5.28 -10.62
C VAL A 72 5.89 -5.16 -9.12
N THR A 73 7.16 -5.15 -8.72
CA THR A 73 7.56 -4.97 -7.33
C THR A 73 8.61 -3.87 -7.25
N ILE A 74 8.39 -2.94 -6.32
CA ILE A 74 9.35 -1.91 -5.94
C ILE A 74 9.87 -2.30 -4.55
N GLN A 75 11.20 -2.38 -4.42
CA GLN A 75 11.89 -2.57 -3.15
C GLN A 75 12.45 -1.22 -2.71
N PHE A 76 12.29 -0.89 -1.42
CA PHE A 76 12.81 0.34 -0.85
C PHE A 76 14.06 0.05 -0.03
N GLU A 77 15.08 0.88 -0.20
CA GLU A 77 16.26 0.83 0.66
C GLU A 77 15.93 1.29 2.09
N PRO A 78 16.77 0.94 3.09
CA PRO A 78 16.48 1.24 4.49
C PRO A 78 16.19 2.70 4.84
N THR A 79 16.70 3.64 4.04
CA THR A 79 16.54 5.08 4.19
C THR A 79 15.62 5.70 3.14
N GLU A 80 15.07 4.89 2.25
CA GLU A 80 14.14 5.34 1.22
C GLU A 80 12.71 5.33 1.76
N TYR A 81 11.96 6.38 1.45
CA TYR A 81 10.57 6.52 1.86
C TYR A 81 9.76 7.20 0.78
N VAL A 82 8.47 6.84 0.72
CA VAL A 82 7.52 7.39 -0.25
C VAL A 82 7.19 8.82 0.13
N LYS A 83 7.33 9.75 -0.83
CA LYS A 83 6.92 11.15 -0.68
C LYS A 83 5.56 11.45 -1.28
N GLU A 84 5.15 10.66 -2.27
CA GLU A 84 3.88 10.82 -2.97
C GLU A 84 3.31 9.45 -3.34
N PHE A 85 2.01 9.29 -3.16
CA PHE A 85 1.24 8.16 -3.68
C PHE A 85 -0.01 8.71 -4.38
N SER A 86 -0.01 8.63 -5.71
CA SER A 86 -1.07 9.17 -6.55
C SER A 86 -1.53 8.12 -7.57
N GLY A 87 -2.74 8.29 -8.09
CA GLY A 87 -3.35 7.34 -9.02
C GLY A 87 -4.69 7.84 -9.53
N SER A 88 -5.33 7.03 -10.37
CA SER A 88 -6.61 7.35 -10.99
C SER A 88 -7.68 6.31 -10.65
N VAL A 89 -8.94 6.76 -10.63
CA VAL A 89 -10.10 5.88 -10.45
C VAL A 89 -11.03 6.09 -11.63
N GLY A 90 -11.36 5.01 -12.33
CA GLY A 90 -12.14 5.03 -13.57
C GLY A 90 -13.36 4.10 -13.52
N LEU A 91 -14.42 4.46 -14.23
CA LEU A 91 -15.62 3.63 -14.35
C LEU A 91 -15.42 2.60 -15.47
N THR A 92 -15.43 1.32 -15.14
CA THR A 92 -15.35 0.22 -16.10
C THR A 92 -16.50 -0.76 -15.86
N LYS A 93 -17.33 -1.01 -16.90
CA LYS A 93 -18.48 -1.92 -16.82
C LYS A 93 -19.39 -1.65 -15.60
N GLY A 94 -19.60 -0.37 -15.26
CA GLY A 94 -20.44 0.05 -14.13
C GLY A 94 -19.80 -0.10 -12.74
N THR A 95 -18.50 -0.38 -12.65
CA THR A 95 -17.74 -0.45 -11.39
C THR A 95 -16.56 0.52 -11.41
N TRP A 96 -16.37 1.28 -10.34
CA TRP A 96 -15.19 2.11 -10.15
C TRP A 96 -14.00 1.24 -9.78
N ILE A 97 -12.96 1.30 -10.62
CA ILE A 97 -11.72 0.54 -10.46
C ILE A 97 -10.53 1.51 -10.39
N VAL A 98 -9.49 1.12 -9.66
CA VAL A 98 -8.21 1.84 -9.69
C VAL A 98 -7.53 1.52 -11.03
N THR A 99 -7.29 2.56 -11.83
CA THR A 99 -6.68 2.46 -13.16
C THR A 99 -5.23 2.91 -13.14
#